data_AF-A0A7W1LRB3-F1
#
_entry.id   AF-A0A7W1LRB3-F1
#
_cell.length_a   1.000
_cell.length_b   1.000
_cell.length_c   1.000
_cell.angle_alpha   90.00
_cell.angle_beta   90.00
_cell.angle_gamma   90.00
#
_symmetry.space_group_name_H-M   'P 1'
#
loop_
_entity.id
_entity.type
_entity.pdbx_description
1 polymer ?
#
loop_
_entity_poly.entity_id
_entity_poly.type
_entity_poly.pdbx_seq_one_letter_code
_entity_poly.pdbx_strand_id
1 'polypeptide(L)' 'MQAIILAAGRGLRLGDCRPKCLQEVGGAALVEHQLVALADAGVADVIIV' A
#
# COMPACT_ATOMS: atom_id res chain seq x y z
N MET A 1 11.40 -14.90 -2.09
CA MET A 1 11.07 -13.80 -3.03
C MET A 1 10.93 -12.54 -2.21
N GLN A 2 11.42 -11.40 -2.68
CA GLN A 2 11.20 -10.09 -2.04
C GLN A 2 10.34 -9.21 -2.96
N ALA A 3 9.51 -8.35 -2.37
CA ALA A 3 8.74 -7.33 -3.09
C ALA A 3 9.01 -5.92 -2.55
N ILE A 4 8.71 -4.93 -3.37
CA ILE A 4 8.79 -3.51 -3.01
C ILE A 4 7.45 -2.85 -3.29
N ILE A 5 6.89 -2.16 -2.30
CA ILE A 5 5.72 -1.30 -2.44
C ILE A 5 6.19 0.16 -2.46
N LEU A 6 5.91 0.89 -3.55
CA LEU A 6 6.20 2.32 -3.67
C LEU A 6 5.02 3.14 -3.11
N ALA A 7 5.13 3.56 -1.87
CA ALA A 7 4.10 4.24 -1.07
C ALA A 7 4.42 5.70 -0.73
N ALA A 8 5.59 6.25 -1.09
CA ALA A 8 6.03 7.63 -0.81
C ALA A 8 5.26 8.76 -1.53
N GLY A 9 4.20 8.44 -2.28
CA GLY A 9 3.45 9.43 -3.05
C GLY A 9 2.57 10.34 -2.18
N ARG A 10 2.72 11.66 -2.31
CA ARG A 10 1.95 12.67 -1.53
C ARG A 10 0.44 12.71 -1.77
N GLY A 11 -0.09 12.09 -2.82
CA GLY A 11 -1.55 12.03 -3.03
C GLY A 11 -2.23 13.38 -3.34
N LEU A 12 -1.53 14.37 -3.91
CA LEU A 12 -2.02 15.76 -4.06
C LEU A 12 -3.44 15.93 -4.64
N ARG A 13 -3.86 15.06 -5.57
CA ARG A 13 -5.20 15.13 -6.19
C ARG A 13 -6.34 14.69 -5.26
N LEU A 14 -6.03 14.06 -4.13
CA LEU A 14 -7.00 13.62 -3.15
C LEU A 14 -7.45 14.77 -2.23
N GLY A 15 -6.76 15.91 -2.24
CA GLY A 15 -7.09 17.08 -1.41
C GLY A 15 -6.91 16.88 0.11
N ASP A 16 -6.66 15.64 0.54
CA ASP A 16 -6.45 15.22 1.92
C ASP A 16 -4.95 15.25 2.28
N CYS A 17 -4.65 15.55 3.55
CA CYS A 17 -3.31 15.44 4.12
C CYS A 17 -2.92 13.98 4.42
N ARG A 18 -3.86 13.03 4.37
CA ARG A 18 -3.58 11.60 4.52
C ARG A 18 -2.82 11.07 3.29
N PRO A 19 -1.69 10.36 3.48
CA PRO A 19 -0.95 9.72 2.38
C PRO A 19 -1.85 8.80 1.56
N LYS A 20 -1.68 8.80 0.22
CA LYS A 20 -2.51 7.97 -0.68
C LYS A 20 -2.51 6.51 -0.26
N CYS A 21 -1.35 5.95 0.08
CA CYS A 21 -1.21 4.54 0.46
C CYS A 21 -2.03 4.14 1.70
N LEU A 22 -2.40 5.12 2.55
CA LEU A 22 -3.20 4.90 3.74
C LEU A 22 -4.69 5.17 3.52
N GLN A 23 -5.11 5.56 2.31
CA GLN A 23 -6.54 5.76 2.06
C GLN A 23 -7.31 4.45 2.08
N GLU A 24 -8.51 4.51 2.65
CA GLU A 24 -9.36 3.35 2.84
C GLU A 24 -10.22 3.07 1.61
N VAL A 25 -10.22 1.82 1.18
CA VAL A 25 -11.06 1.28 0.11
C VAL A 25 -11.58 -0.07 0.59
N GLY A 26 -12.90 -0.25 0.62
CA GLY A 26 -13.47 -1.52 1.08
C GLY A 26 -13.13 -1.89 2.52
N GLY A 27 -12.92 -0.90 3.41
CA GLY A 27 -12.65 -1.11 4.83
C GLY A 27 -11.20 -1.39 5.22
N ALA A 28 -10.26 -1.32 4.26
CA ALA A 28 -8.83 -1.47 4.51
C ALA A 28 -8.03 -0.42 3.72
N ALA A 29 -6.82 -0.11 4.18
CA ALA A 29 -5.94 0.83 3.49
C ALA A 29 -5.42 0.25 2.16
N LEU A 30 -5.17 1.10 1.17
CA LEU A 30 -4.61 0.68 -0.12
C LEU A 30 -3.30 -0.14 0.02
N VAL A 31 -2.46 0.18 1.00
CA VAL A 31 -1.23 -0.59 1.28
C VAL A 31 -1.53 -1.98 1.84
N GLU A 32 -2.59 -2.15 2.62
CA GLU A 32 -2.98 -3.43 3.21
C GLU A 32 -3.47 -4.40 2.13
N HIS A 33 -4.27 -3.92 1.17
CA HIS A 33 -4.67 -4.71 0.01
C HIS A 33 -3.47 -5.25 -0.76
N GLN A 34 -2.41 -4.45 -0.92
CA GLN A 34 -1.17 -4.88 -1.58
C GLN A 34 -0.41 -5.91 -0.75
N LEU A 35 -0.34 -5.73 0.57
CA LEU A 35 0.30 -6.69 1.47
C LEU A 35 -0.42 -8.04 1.46
N VAL A 36 -1.75 -8.05 1.48
CA VAL A 36 -2.55 -9.28 1.38
C VAL A 36 -2.30 -9.97 0.04
N ALA A 37 -2.36 -9.23 -1.07
CA ALA A 37 -2.10 -9.80 -2.39
C ALA A 37 -0.69 -10.40 -2.51
N LEU A 38 0.32 -9.76 -1.91
CA LEU A 38 1.69 -10.29 -1.86
C LEU A 38 1.79 -11.53 -0.98
N ALA A 39 1.13 -11.55 0.18
CA ALA A 39 1.06 -12.70 1.06
C ALA A 39 0.38 -13.91 0.38
N ASP A 40 -0.74 -13.67 -0.31
CA ASP A 40 -1.46 -14.70 -1.09
C ASP A 40 -0.61 -15.26 -2.23
N ALA A 41 0.29 -14.44 -2.79
CA ALA A 41 1.28 -14.85 -3.78
C ALA A 41 2.53 -15.53 -3.16
N GLY A 42 2.58 -15.73 -1.84
CA GLY A 42 3.70 -16.36 -1.13
C GLY A 42 4.91 -15.44 -0.93
N VAL A 43 4.75 -14.12 -1.00
CA VAL A 43 5.81 -13.13 -0.77
C VAL A 43 5.68 -12.55 0.63
N ALA A 44 6.56 -12.95 1.54
CA ALA A 44 6.56 -12.52 2.94
C ALA A 44 7.49 -11.34 3.24
N ASP A 45 8.50 -11.10 2.38
CA ASP A 45 9.51 -10.07 2.61
C ASP A 45 9.22 -8.87 1.70
N VAL A 46 8.74 -7.79 2.31
CA VAL A 46 8.21 -6.62 1.62
C VAL A 46 8.88 -5.36 2.16
N ILE A 47 9.53 -4.62 1.27
CA ILE A 47 10.09 -3.30 1.57
C ILE A 47 9.05 -2.25 1.13
N ILE A 48 8.77 -1.29 1.99
CA ILE A 48 7.89 -0.17 1.67
C ILE A 48 8.74 1.09 1.56
N VAL A 49 8.62 1.79 0.42
CA VAL A 49 9.34 3.03 0.10
C VAL A 49 8.39 4.21 0.11
#